data_AF-A0A2D8V2Z3-F1
#
_entry.id   AF-A0A2D8V2Z3-F1
#
_cell.length_a   1.000
_cell.length_b   1.000
_cell.length_c   1.000
_cell.angle_alpha   90.00
_cell.angle_beta   90.00
_cell.angle_gamma   90.00
#
_symmetry.space_group_name_H-M   'P 1'
#
loop_
_entity.id
_entity.type
_entity.pdbx_description
1 polymer ?
#
loop_
_entity_poly.entity_id
_entity_poly.type
_entity_poly.pdbx_seq_one_letter_code
_entity_poly.pdbx_strand_id
1 'polypeptide(L)'
;MAWSSVEESIDQPVLTGAIERGRLGCWGPPVNRPIIDPFRPPPCRWCSGTRGLECAAQSGYDVRSVVSGTVWFHGSVGLTGYLTVIVEGSSISLLVNVGGIEIDRRRLRRSNLAAGEFIDVATGPIHFGVRSGGTYIDRELWRWAGRGRARLVPLDAPGRGTKPGASCSPVEPGDISVTRR
;
A
#
# COMPACT_ATOMS: atom_id res chain seq x y z
N MET A 1 31.13 -0.27 40.13
CA MET A 1 31.45 0.98 39.40
C MET A 1 32.53 0.66 38.38
N ALA A 2 32.19 0.68 37.09
CA ALA A 2 33.07 0.96 35.96
C ALA A 2 32.21 0.85 34.69
N TRP A 3 31.87 2.00 34.12
CA TRP A 3 31.40 2.12 32.74
C TRP A 3 32.64 2.03 31.84
N SER A 4 32.55 1.29 30.73
CA SER A 4 33.43 1.51 29.59
C SER A 4 32.65 1.30 28.30
N SER A 5 32.79 2.30 27.45
CA SER A 5 32.23 2.61 26.13
C SER A 5 31.78 1.44 25.26
N VAL A 6 30.54 1.53 24.75
CA VAL A 6 30.16 0.96 23.45
C VAL A 6 30.32 2.07 22.41
N GLU A 7 31.41 2.01 21.66
CA GLU A 7 31.59 2.73 20.41
C GLU A 7 30.91 1.93 19.29
N GLU A 8 29.86 2.54 18.76
CA GLU A 8 29.40 2.56 17.37
C GLU A 8 30.20 1.70 16.36
N SER A 9 29.66 0.53 16.02
CA SER A 9 29.90 -0.08 14.71
C SER A 9 28.60 0.03 13.91
N ILE A 10 28.59 0.95 12.94
CA ILE A 10 27.60 1.00 11.86
C ILE A 10 27.99 -0.09 10.86
N ASP A 11 27.85 -1.35 11.26
CA ASP A 11 27.83 -2.46 10.31
C ASP A 11 26.39 -2.63 9.83
N GLN A 12 26.19 -2.31 8.55
CA GLN A 12 24.99 -2.63 7.81
C GLN A 12 24.96 -4.13 7.51
N PRO A 13 23.97 -4.88 8.05
CA PRO A 13 23.36 -5.92 7.23
C PRO A 13 21.86 -6.05 7.52
N VAL A 14 21.02 -5.20 6.91
CA VAL A 14 19.55 -5.43 6.95
C VAL A 14 18.83 -5.25 5.61
N LEU A 15 19.55 -4.88 4.54
CA LEU A 15 18.92 -4.67 3.22
C LEU A 15 18.91 -5.91 2.31
N THR A 16 19.53 -7.03 2.70
CA THR A 16 19.70 -8.20 1.81
C THR A 16 18.72 -9.35 2.07
N GLY A 17 17.96 -9.34 3.17
CA GLY A 17 17.27 -10.55 3.65
C GLY A 17 15.75 -10.69 3.43
N ALA A 18 15.02 -9.68 2.92
CA ALA A 18 13.55 -9.71 3.01
C ALA A 18 12.82 -9.19 1.74
N ILE A 19 13.25 -9.62 0.56
CA ILE A 19 12.44 -9.48 -0.68
C ILE A 19 12.06 -10.87 -1.18
N GLU A 20 11.47 -11.70 -0.32
CA GLU A 20 10.89 -12.96 -0.75
C GLU A 20 9.47 -12.71 -1.27
N ARG A 21 9.34 -12.62 -2.60
CA ARG A 21 8.16 -12.94 -3.46
C ARG A 21 6.73 -12.73 -2.95
N GLY A 22 6.50 -11.82 -2.00
CA GLY A 22 5.18 -11.26 -1.76
C GLY A 22 4.69 -10.66 -3.08
N ARG A 23 3.45 -10.95 -3.46
CA ARG A 23 2.80 -10.62 -4.74
C ARG A 23 2.62 -9.11 -4.94
N LEU A 24 3.70 -8.33 -4.91
CA LEU A 24 3.76 -6.88 -5.15
C LEU A 24 3.23 -6.50 -6.55
N GLY A 25 3.14 -7.45 -7.46
CA GLY A 25 2.54 -7.28 -8.78
C GLY A 25 1.04 -7.01 -8.77
N CYS A 26 0.30 -7.37 -7.69
CA CYS A 26 -1.17 -7.31 -7.67
C CYS A 26 -1.73 -6.08 -6.96
N TRP A 27 -0.93 -5.02 -6.91
CA TRP A 27 -1.35 -3.77 -6.31
C TRP A 27 -2.10 -2.92 -7.34
N GLY A 28 -3.42 -2.76 -7.15
CA GLY A 28 -4.24 -1.83 -7.92
C GLY A 28 -4.33 -0.45 -7.25
N PRO A 29 -4.70 0.61 -7.98
CA PRO A 29 -5.12 1.85 -7.32
C PRO A 29 -6.46 1.63 -6.60
N PRO A 30 -6.74 2.34 -5.49
CA PRO A 30 -8.03 2.21 -4.81
C PRO A 30 -9.19 2.73 -5.66
N VAL A 31 -8.92 3.66 -6.57
CA VAL A 31 -9.86 4.22 -7.54
C VAL A 31 -9.11 4.52 -8.84
N ASN A 32 -9.73 4.28 -9.98
CA ASN A 32 -9.12 4.55 -11.29
C ASN A 32 -9.28 6.04 -11.67
N ARG A 33 -8.61 6.93 -10.93
CA ARG A 33 -8.63 8.39 -11.14
C ARG A 33 -7.23 8.99 -10.99
N PRO A 34 -6.96 10.15 -11.63
CA PRO A 34 -5.67 10.82 -11.52
C PRO A 34 -5.32 11.23 -10.08
N ILE A 35 -4.03 11.28 -9.79
CA ILE A 35 -3.50 11.84 -8.54
C ILE A 35 -3.57 13.37 -8.65
N ILE A 36 -4.14 14.02 -7.63
CA ILE A 36 -4.23 15.48 -7.53
C ILE A 36 -3.39 16.05 -6.41
N ASP A 37 -3.07 15.24 -5.40
CA ASP A 37 -2.12 15.61 -4.36
C ASP A 37 -1.07 14.51 -4.18
N PRO A 38 0.16 14.69 -4.67
CA PRO A 38 1.19 13.66 -4.52
C PRO A 38 1.67 13.55 -3.07
N PHE A 39 2.29 12.41 -2.75
CA PHE A 39 2.96 12.19 -1.48
C PHE A 39 4.04 13.25 -1.23
N ARG A 40 4.01 13.85 -0.03
CA ARG A 40 5.01 14.82 0.43
C ARG A 40 5.34 14.51 1.88
N PRO A 41 6.48 13.85 2.16
CA PRO A 41 6.82 13.50 3.52
C PRO A 41 6.97 14.78 4.36
N PRO A 42 6.29 14.89 5.51
CA PRO A 42 6.43 16.06 6.37
C PRO A 42 7.87 16.19 6.88
N PRO A 43 8.46 17.41 6.94
CA PRO A 43 9.83 17.60 7.41
C PRO A 43 9.99 17.34 8.92
N CYS A 44 8.89 17.27 9.66
CA CYS A 44 8.85 16.89 11.07
C CYS A 44 7.54 16.17 11.39
N ARG A 45 7.47 15.51 12.56
CA ARG A 45 6.30 14.67 12.96
C ARG A 45 4.96 15.39 12.84
N TRP A 46 4.90 16.69 13.14
CA TRP A 46 3.67 17.50 13.13
C TRP A 46 3.65 18.60 12.08
N CYS A 47 4.63 18.61 11.20
CA CYS A 47 4.70 19.58 10.12
C CYS A 47 3.65 19.27 9.05
N SER A 48 3.36 20.29 8.24
CA SER A 48 2.58 20.15 7.02
C SER A 48 3.24 19.16 6.05
N GLY A 49 2.41 18.42 5.32
CA GLY A 49 2.83 17.43 4.35
C GLY A 49 1.77 16.34 4.23
N THR A 50 1.78 15.64 3.09
CA THR A 50 0.79 14.61 2.78
C THR A 50 1.43 13.24 3.04
N ARG A 51 0.94 12.53 4.06
CA ARG A 51 1.43 11.18 4.49
C ARG A 51 0.90 10.04 3.59
N GLY A 52 0.39 10.40 2.44
CA GLY A 52 -0.16 9.55 1.39
C GLY A 52 -0.31 10.41 0.13
N LEU A 53 -1.05 9.94 -0.85
CA LEU A 53 -1.47 10.71 -2.02
C LEU A 53 -2.99 10.86 -2.04
N GLU A 54 -3.50 11.81 -2.81
CA GLU A 54 -4.94 11.97 -3.05
C GLU A 54 -5.29 11.77 -4.52
N CYS A 55 -6.33 10.99 -4.78
CA CYS A 55 -6.89 10.76 -6.11
C CYS A 55 -8.16 11.60 -6.31
N ALA A 56 -8.37 12.11 -7.53
CA ALA A 56 -9.55 12.88 -7.96
C ALA A 56 -10.80 12.01 -8.12
N ALA A 57 -11.20 11.33 -7.04
CA ALA A 57 -12.50 10.70 -6.94
C ALA A 57 -13.60 11.73 -6.66
N GLN A 58 -14.81 11.39 -7.08
CA GLN A 58 -16.02 12.11 -6.73
C GLN A 58 -16.93 11.17 -5.94
N SER A 59 -17.91 11.74 -5.24
CA SER A 59 -18.88 10.96 -4.49
C SER A 59 -19.55 9.91 -5.37
N GLY A 60 -19.70 8.69 -4.85
CA GLY A 60 -20.34 7.56 -5.55
C GLY A 60 -19.42 6.75 -6.45
N TYR A 61 -18.12 7.05 -6.54
CA TYR A 61 -17.18 6.18 -7.27
C TYR A 61 -16.85 4.92 -6.48
N ASP A 62 -16.79 3.78 -7.15
CA ASP A 62 -16.31 2.52 -6.56
C ASP A 62 -14.88 2.67 -6.03
N VAL A 63 -14.69 2.25 -4.79
CA VAL A 63 -13.38 2.11 -4.15
C VAL A 63 -13.08 0.64 -3.95
N ARG A 64 -11.89 0.23 -4.39
CA ARG A 64 -11.46 -1.17 -4.42
C ARG A 64 -10.23 -1.37 -3.57
N SER A 65 -10.04 -2.60 -3.11
CA SER A 65 -8.85 -2.95 -2.36
C SER A 65 -7.60 -2.84 -3.22
N VAL A 66 -6.64 -2.09 -2.71
CA VAL A 66 -5.31 -1.96 -3.33
C VAL A 66 -4.59 -3.30 -3.32
N VAL A 67 -4.80 -4.13 -2.28
CA VAL A 67 -3.98 -5.29 -1.94
C VAL A 67 -4.81 -6.44 -1.36
N SER A 68 -4.29 -7.66 -1.42
CA SER A 68 -4.80 -8.74 -0.59
C SER A 68 -4.26 -8.60 0.84
N GLY A 69 -5.09 -8.87 1.83
CA GLY A 69 -4.69 -8.70 3.22
C GLY A 69 -5.82 -8.87 4.22
N THR A 70 -5.54 -8.48 5.45
CA THR A 70 -6.49 -8.54 6.57
C THR A 70 -6.84 -7.14 7.03
N VAL A 71 -8.13 -6.87 7.21
CA VAL A 71 -8.64 -5.57 7.69
C VAL A 71 -8.17 -5.33 9.13
N TRP A 72 -7.35 -4.29 9.30
CA TRP A 72 -6.86 -3.83 10.61
C TRP A 72 -7.81 -2.84 11.27
N PHE A 73 -8.36 -1.93 10.48
CA PHE A 73 -9.28 -0.88 10.91
C PHE A 73 -10.30 -0.62 9.80
N HIS A 74 -11.55 -0.43 10.18
CA HIS A 74 -12.61 0.05 9.30
C HIS A 74 -13.56 0.90 10.14
N GLY A 75 -13.65 2.19 9.84
CA GLY A 75 -14.43 3.11 10.63
C GLY A 75 -14.13 4.58 10.35
N SER A 76 -14.80 5.46 11.07
CA SER A 76 -14.62 6.91 10.93
C SER A 76 -13.49 7.41 11.83
N VAL A 77 -12.67 8.32 11.29
CA VAL A 77 -11.72 9.15 12.05
C VAL A 77 -12.07 10.60 11.73
N GLY A 78 -12.57 11.34 12.73
CA GLY A 78 -13.24 12.61 12.48
C GLY A 78 -14.47 12.41 11.59
N LEU A 79 -14.59 13.21 10.53
CA LEU A 79 -15.69 13.13 9.55
C LEU A 79 -15.37 12.24 8.35
N THR A 80 -14.25 11.51 8.37
CA THR A 80 -13.76 10.77 7.21
C THR A 80 -13.75 9.28 7.50
N GLY A 81 -14.34 8.50 6.60
CA GLY A 81 -14.24 7.04 6.62
C GLY A 81 -12.87 6.56 6.18
N TYR A 82 -12.32 5.57 6.90
CA TYR A 82 -11.06 4.92 6.59
C TYR A 82 -11.15 3.39 6.66
N LEU A 83 -10.45 2.75 5.72
CA LEU A 83 -10.06 1.35 5.77
C LEU A 83 -8.54 1.26 5.90
N THR A 84 -8.04 0.42 6.80
CA THR A 84 -6.62 0.04 6.88
C THR A 84 -6.47 -1.46 6.76
N VAL A 85 -5.56 -1.92 5.92
CA VAL A 85 -5.31 -3.33 5.62
C VAL A 85 -3.85 -3.66 5.94
N ILE A 86 -3.63 -4.75 6.67
CA ILE A 86 -2.31 -5.39 6.77
C ILE A 86 -2.11 -6.22 5.51
N VAL A 87 -1.04 -5.94 4.78
CA VAL A 87 -0.73 -6.65 3.53
C VAL A 87 -0.39 -8.11 3.83
N GLU A 88 -1.00 -9.04 3.11
CA GLU A 88 -0.70 -10.45 3.22
C GLU A 88 0.75 -10.75 2.83
N GLY A 89 1.43 -11.61 3.61
CA GLY A 89 2.80 -12.04 3.33
C GLY A 89 3.88 -10.98 3.57
N SER A 90 3.57 -9.87 4.27
CA SER A 90 4.57 -8.86 4.60
C SER A 90 5.42 -9.27 5.82
N SER A 91 6.74 -9.37 5.66
CA SER A 91 7.68 -9.66 6.77
C SER A 91 7.88 -8.48 7.73
N ILE A 92 7.75 -7.26 7.22
CA ILE A 92 7.64 -6.03 8.00
C ILE A 92 6.18 -5.59 8.00
N SER A 93 5.68 -5.00 9.10
CA SER A 93 4.29 -4.53 9.17
C SER A 93 4.03 -3.49 8.06
N LEU A 94 3.43 -3.96 6.96
CA LEU A 94 3.06 -3.15 5.81
C LEU A 94 1.56 -2.92 5.88
N LEU A 95 1.20 -1.65 6.00
CA LEU A 95 -0.16 -1.18 6.15
C LEU A 95 -0.51 -0.32 4.94
N VAL A 96 -1.69 -0.55 4.37
CA VAL A 96 -2.32 0.32 3.37
C VAL A 96 -3.51 0.99 4.00
N ASN A 97 -3.59 2.32 3.94
CA ASN A 97 -4.79 3.06 4.36
C ASN A 97 -5.46 3.73 3.16
N VAL A 98 -6.78 3.61 3.10
CA VAL A 98 -7.65 4.26 2.13
C VAL A 98 -8.65 5.10 2.93
N GLY A 99 -8.76 6.39 2.61
CA GLY A 99 -9.65 7.34 3.26
C GLY A 99 -10.54 8.07 2.26
N GLY A 100 -11.62 8.69 2.75
CA GLY A 100 -12.61 9.35 1.90
C GLY A 100 -13.67 8.39 1.35
N ILE A 101 -13.93 7.31 2.09
CA ILE A 101 -14.95 6.31 1.76
C ILE A 101 -16.18 6.50 2.64
N GLU A 102 -17.31 6.02 2.16
CA GLU A 102 -18.44 5.70 3.03
C GLU A 102 -18.02 4.59 4.02
N ILE A 103 -18.76 4.50 5.11
CA ILE A 103 -18.58 3.43 6.10
C ILE A 103 -19.93 2.75 6.23
N ASP A 104 -20.20 1.80 5.35
CA ASP A 104 -21.25 0.83 5.62
C ASP A 104 -20.69 -0.23 6.58
N ARG A 105 -21.29 -0.37 7.77
CA ARG A 105 -20.79 -1.21 8.88
C ARG A 105 -20.78 -2.72 8.58
N ARG A 106 -20.96 -3.11 7.32
CA ARG A 106 -20.95 -4.49 6.83
C ARG A 106 -19.57 -5.16 6.91
N ARG A 107 -18.47 -4.40 6.93
CA ARG A 107 -17.11 -4.99 6.93
C ARG A 107 -16.50 -4.99 8.33
N LEU A 108 -16.23 -6.19 8.84
CA LEU A 108 -15.69 -6.44 10.17
C LEU A 108 -14.15 -6.36 10.19
N ARG A 109 -13.60 -5.90 11.31
CA ARG A 109 -12.17 -6.03 11.59
C ARG A 109 -11.75 -7.51 11.56
N ARG A 110 -10.51 -7.79 11.13
CA ARG A 110 -9.95 -9.14 10.93
C ARG A 110 -10.56 -9.95 9.78
N SER A 111 -11.49 -9.37 9.00
CA SER A 111 -11.89 -9.99 7.74
C SER A 111 -10.74 -9.96 6.72
N ASN A 112 -10.70 -10.96 5.86
CA ASN A 112 -9.81 -10.97 4.71
C ASN A 112 -10.39 -10.13 3.58
N LEU A 113 -9.51 -9.57 2.76
CA LEU A 113 -9.85 -8.74 1.62
C LEU A 113 -8.95 -9.15 0.46
N ALA A 114 -9.53 -9.41 -0.70
CA ALA A 114 -8.76 -9.69 -1.91
C ALA A 114 -8.38 -8.39 -2.63
N ALA A 115 -7.22 -8.38 -3.30
CA ALA A 115 -6.86 -7.28 -4.19
C ALA A 115 -7.94 -7.07 -5.27
N GLY A 116 -8.34 -5.82 -5.51
CA GLY A 116 -9.39 -5.45 -6.46
C GLY A 116 -10.84 -5.65 -5.97
N GLU A 117 -11.03 -6.29 -4.81
CA GLU A 117 -12.35 -6.46 -4.20
C GLU A 117 -12.99 -5.09 -3.92
N PHE A 118 -14.29 -4.96 -4.16
CA PHE A 118 -15.04 -3.76 -3.80
C PHE A 118 -15.02 -3.55 -2.28
N ILE A 119 -14.62 -2.36 -1.85
CA ILE A 119 -14.60 -1.97 -0.44
C ILE A 119 -15.88 -1.22 -0.11
N ASP A 120 -16.07 -0.07 -0.74
CA ASP A 120 -17.15 0.88 -0.49
C ASP A 120 -17.18 1.92 -1.63
N VAL A 121 -18.00 2.96 -1.50
CA VAL A 121 -18.03 4.11 -2.42
C VAL A 121 -17.30 5.31 -1.83
N ALA A 122 -16.75 6.15 -2.71
CA ALA A 122 -16.10 7.40 -2.33
C ALA A 122 -17.12 8.45 -1.86
N THR A 123 -16.73 9.28 -0.90
CA THR A 123 -17.47 10.50 -0.48
C THR A 123 -16.85 11.78 -1.05
N GLY A 124 -15.71 11.68 -1.74
CA GLY A 124 -14.93 12.79 -2.27
C GLY A 124 -13.57 12.30 -2.78
N PRO A 125 -12.53 13.16 -2.76
CA PRO A 125 -11.15 12.73 -3.03
C PRO A 125 -10.73 11.56 -2.14
N ILE A 126 -10.02 10.61 -2.73
CA ILE A 126 -9.57 9.41 -2.01
C ILE A 126 -8.14 9.62 -1.54
N HIS A 127 -7.95 9.56 -0.22
CA HIS A 127 -6.62 9.50 0.37
C HIS A 127 -6.10 8.05 0.32
N PHE A 128 -4.85 7.87 -0.12
CA PHE A 128 -4.17 6.59 -0.18
C PHE A 128 -2.77 6.69 0.40
N GLY A 129 -2.52 6.02 1.51
CA GLY A 129 -1.21 5.96 2.14
C GLY A 129 -0.71 4.53 2.31
N VAL A 130 0.62 4.42 2.41
CA VAL A 130 1.33 3.16 2.68
C VAL A 130 2.31 3.41 3.81
N ARG A 131 2.32 2.50 4.78
CA ARG A 131 3.20 2.56 5.94
C ARG A 131 3.94 1.23 6.11
N SER A 132 5.27 1.27 6.14
CA SER A 132 6.14 0.12 6.36
C SER A 132 6.89 0.31 7.67
N GLY A 133 6.74 -0.61 8.63
CA GLY A 133 7.49 -0.58 9.88
C GLY A 133 7.28 0.67 10.74
N GLY A 134 6.18 1.41 10.54
CA GLY A 134 5.93 2.69 11.22
C GLY A 134 6.12 3.93 10.34
N THR A 135 6.85 3.81 9.24
CA THR A 135 7.22 4.93 8.38
C THR A 135 6.32 5.02 7.16
N TYR A 136 5.83 6.22 6.85
CA TYR A 136 5.10 6.47 5.61
C TYR A 136 6.05 6.47 4.42
N ILE A 137 5.65 5.79 3.35
CA ILE A 137 6.47 5.65 2.15
C ILE A 137 5.70 6.13 0.93
N ASP A 138 6.43 6.69 -0.04
CA ASP A 138 5.85 7.00 -1.35
C ASP A 138 5.54 5.70 -2.11
N ARG A 139 4.25 5.48 -2.35
CA ARG A 139 3.75 4.34 -3.12
C ARG A 139 4.26 4.33 -4.55
N GLU A 140 4.40 5.50 -5.18
CA GLU A 140 4.86 5.60 -6.57
C GLU A 140 6.33 5.21 -6.67
N LEU A 141 7.16 5.55 -5.68
CA LEU A 141 8.54 5.05 -5.60
C LEU A 141 8.59 3.53 -5.33
N TRP A 142 7.69 3.01 -4.49
CA TRP A 142 7.62 1.57 -4.20
C TRP A 142 7.32 0.73 -5.45
N ARG A 143 6.55 1.27 -6.42
CA ARG A 143 6.29 0.68 -7.74
C ARG A 143 7.60 0.37 -8.51
N TRP A 144 8.65 1.14 -8.25
CA TRP A 144 9.97 0.99 -8.89
C TRP A 144 10.99 0.26 -8.02
N ALA A 145 10.84 0.30 -6.69
CA ALA A 145 11.75 -0.35 -5.74
C ALA A 145 11.86 -1.88 -5.92
N GLY A 146 10.86 -2.53 -6.53
CA GLY A 146 10.90 -3.95 -6.90
C GLY A 146 11.45 -4.25 -8.30
N ARG A 147 11.76 -3.24 -9.12
CA ARG A 147 12.25 -3.39 -10.49
C ARG A 147 13.79 -3.38 -10.55
N GLY A 148 14.41 -4.35 -9.88
CA GLY A 148 15.86 -4.63 -10.00
C GLY A 148 16.78 -3.51 -9.49
N ARG A 149 18.05 -3.85 -9.25
CA ARG A 149 19.06 -2.85 -8.89
C ARG A 149 19.26 -1.91 -10.07
N ALA A 150 19.14 -0.60 -9.85
CA ALA A 150 19.64 0.37 -10.81
C ALA A 150 21.15 0.16 -10.97
N ARG A 151 21.60 -0.13 -12.19
CA ARG A 151 23.01 -0.16 -12.58
C ARG A 151 23.22 0.95 -13.59
N LEU A 152 24.32 1.68 -13.44
CA LEU A 152 24.77 2.59 -14.48
C LEU A 152 25.02 1.78 -15.75
N VAL A 153 24.26 2.09 -16.80
CA VAL A 153 24.50 1.55 -18.14
C VAL A 153 25.49 2.50 -18.80
N PRO A 154 26.65 2.01 -19.27
CA PRO A 154 27.53 2.81 -20.12
C PRO A 154 26.72 3.38 -21.29
N LEU A 155 26.93 4.66 -21.61
CA LEU A 155 26.15 5.39 -22.63
C LEU A 155 26.22 4.72 -24.02
N ASP A 156 27.23 3.90 -24.24
CA ASP A 156 27.56 3.15 -25.46
C ASP A 156 27.01 1.71 -25.50
N ALA A 157 26.30 1.24 -24.46
CA ALA A 157 25.76 -0.12 -24.44
C ALA A 157 24.35 -0.22 -25.11
N PRO A 158 24.11 -1.22 -25.99
CA PRO A 158 22.79 -1.43 -26.57
C PRO A 158 21.80 -1.93 -25.50
N GLY A 159 20.72 -1.17 -25.29
CA GLY A 159 19.73 -1.45 -24.26
C GLY A 159 18.92 -2.72 -24.53
N ARG A 160 19.05 -3.74 -23.66
CA ARG A 160 18.19 -4.95 -23.67
C ARG A 160 17.10 -4.82 -22.62
N GLY A 161 15.96 -4.26 -23.01
CA GLY A 161 14.79 -4.13 -22.14
C GLY A 161 13.92 -5.38 -22.15
N THR A 162 14.21 -6.38 -21.30
CA THR A 162 13.23 -7.43 -21.01
C THR A 162 12.27 -6.92 -19.93
N LYS A 163 11.00 -6.71 -20.27
CA LYS A 163 9.95 -6.33 -19.31
C LYS A 163 9.66 -7.53 -18.40
N PRO A 164 9.80 -7.42 -17.06
CA PRO A 164 9.30 -8.45 -16.16
C PRO A 164 7.78 -8.50 -16.26
N GLY A 165 7.24 -9.66 -16.63
CA GLY A 165 5.80 -9.90 -16.59
C GLY A 165 5.34 -10.07 -15.13
N ALA A 166 4.53 -9.14 -14.63
CA ALA A 166 3.78 -9.35 -13.40
C ALA A 166 2.43 -9.99 -13.78
N SER A 167 2.30 -11.31 -13.67
CA SER A 167 1.00 -11.97 -13.81
C SER A 167 0.29 -11.97 -12.46
N CYS A 168 -0.81 -11.22 -12.40
CA CYS A 168 -1.80 -11.35 -11.34
C CYS A 168 -2.98 -12.11 -11.89
N SER A 169 -3.18 -13.34 -11.43
CA SER A 169 -4.48 -13.96 -11.54
C SER A 169 -5.38 -13.29 -10.51
N PRO A 170 -6.48 -12.64 -10.93
CA PRO A 170 -7.60 -12.40 -10.02
C PRO A 170 -7.98 -13.75 -9.42
N VAL A 171 -8.20 -13.79 -8.10
CA VAL A 171 -8.98 -14.90 -7.55
C VAL A 171 -10.37 -14.71 -8.15
N GLU A 172 -10.80 -15.60 -9.03
CA GLU A 172 -12.19 -15.59 -9.48
C GLU A 172 -13.08 -15.69 -8.24
N PRO A 173 -14.16 -14.89 -8.14
CA PRO A 173 -15.10 -15.03 -7.05
C PRO A 173 -15.62 -16.46 -7.08
N GLY A 174 -15.20 -17.27 -6.09
CA GLY A 174 -15.73 -18.61 -5.89
C GLY A 174 -17.25 -18.50 -5.78
N ASP A 175 -17.94 -19.29 -6.60
CA ASP A 175 -19.39 -19.33 -6.72
C ASP A 175 -20.01 -19.70 -5.37
N ILE A 176 -20.26 -18.69 -4.52
CA ILE A 176 -21.05 -18.86 -3.30
C ILE A 176 -22.50 -19.00 -3.74
N SER A 177 -22.86 -20.22 -4.12
CA SER A 177 -24.24 -20.64 -4.26
C SER A 177 -24.92 -20.50 -2.91
N VAL A 178 -25.55 -19.33 -2.70
CA VAL A 178 -26.44 -19.07 -1.58
C VAL A 178 -27.64 -19.98 -1.75
N THR A 179 -27.62 -21.13 -1.08
CA THR A 179 -28.81 -21.94 -0.89
C THR A 179 -29.74 -21.17 0.05
N ARG A 180 -30.80 -20.57 -0.51
CA ARG A 180 -31.93 -20.07 0.28
C ARG A 180 -32.58 -21.26 0.99
N ARG A 181 -32.72 -21.18 2.30
CA ARG A 181 -33.78 -21.83 3.07
C ARG A 181 -34.59 -20.74 3.76
#